data_AF-A0A3A9K7W2-F1
#
_entry.id   AF-A0A3A9K7W2-F1
#
_cell.length_a   1.000
_cell.length_b   1.000
_cell.length_c   1.000
_cell.angle_alpha   90.00
_cell.angle_beta   90.00
_cell.angle_gamma   90.00
#
_symmetry.space_group_name_H-M   'P 1'
#
loop_
_entity.id
_entity.type
_entity.pdbx_description
1 polymer ?
#
loop_
_entity_poly.entity_id
_entity_poly.type
_entity_poly.pdbx_seq_one_letter_code
_entity_poly.pdbx_strand_id
1 'polypeptide(L)'
;MVKILLFDQRYHLHVGYYDNSKDIEAICLKVLNEDIWCMFLDNDFYKLPLPGSDYPSLESFGLLIGIFNFTTKEMSYDIGAKLFEDFLKTENII
;
A
#
# COMPACT_ATOMS: atom_id res chain seq x y z
N MET A 1 -8.57 23.26 -3.51
CA MET A 1 -8.38 22.86 -2.10
C MET A 1 -7.43 21.68 -2.09
N VAL A 2 -6.31 21.78 -1.38
CA VAL A 2 -5.43 20.63 -1.14
C VAL A 2 -6.04 19.86 0.03
N LYS A 3 -6.51 18.63 -0.20
CA LYS A 3 -6.97 17.75 0.88
C LYS A 3 -5.71 17.17 1.54
N ILE A 4 -5.41 17.60 2.76
CA ILE A 4 -4.36 16.98 3.58
C ILE A 4 -4.92 15.66 4.10
N LEU A 5 -4.26 14.55 3.77
CA LEU A 5 -4.59 13.25 4.36
C LEU A 5 -3.92 13.14 5.73
N LEU A 6 -4.73 12.88 6.75
CA LEU A 6 -4.26 12.51 8.08
C LEU A 6 -4.52 11.03 8.29
N PHE A 7 -3.54 10.31 8.81
CA PHE A 7 -3.67 8.88 9.08
C PHE A 7 -3.93 8.62 10.57
N ASP A 8 -4.83 7.67 10.85
CA ASP A 8 -5.13 7.21 12.20
C ASP A 8 -3.98 6.34 12.72
N GLN A 9 -3.25 6.85 13.72
CA GLN A 9 -2.06 6.22 14.28
C GLN A 9 -2.35 4.86 14.95
N ARG A 10 -3.61 4.54 15.23
CA ARG A 10 -4.01 3.25 15.81
C ARG A 10 -3.99 2.12 14.79
N TYR A 11 -4.06 2.43 13.50
CA TYR A 11 -4.29 1.45 12.44
C TYR A 11 -3.25 1.58 11.33
N HIS A 12 -2.36 0.60 11.28
CA HIS A 12 -1.52 0.29 10.15
C HIS A 12 -1.52 -1.22 9.96
N LEU A 13 -1.44 -1.69 8.72
CA LEU A 13 -1.44 -3.10 8.39
C LEU A 13 -0.33 -3.37 7.39
N HIS A 14 0.62 -4.21 7.78
CA HIS A 14 1.60 -4.76 6.85
C HIS A 14 0.99 -5.92 6.07
N VAL A 15 1.22 -5.94 4.76
CA VAL A 15 0.82 -7.03 3.86
C VAL A 15 2.00 -7.36 2.96
N GLY A 16 2.14 -8.62 2.56
CA GLY A 16 3.30 -9.02 1.78
C GLY A 16 3.03 -10.15 0.80
N TYR A 17 3.97 -10.29 -0.11
CA TYR A 17 4.08 -11.39 -1.08
C TYR A 17 5.39 -12.14 -0.81
N TYR A 18 5.28 -13.40 -0.40
CA TYR A 18 6.39 -14.22 0.09
C TYR A 18 6.60 -15.51 -0.73
N ASP A 19 6.33 -15.45 -2.03
CA ASP A 19 6.41 -16.61 -2.93
C ASP A 19 7.44 -16.37 -4.04
N ASN A 20 7.83 -17.44 -4.75
CA ASN A 20 8.76 -17.40 -5.87
C ASN A 20 10.09 -16.69 -5.53
N SER A 21 10.62 -16.94 -4.33
CA SER A 21 11.84 -16.32 -3.78
C SER A 21 11.80 -14.79 -3.61
N LYS A 22 10.60 -14.20 -3.68
CA LYS A 22 10.38 -12.80 -3.38
C LYS A 22 9.91 -12.64 -1.94
N ASP A 23 10.29 -11.52 -1.35
CA ASP A 23 9.90 -11.07 -0.02
C ASP A 23 9.68 -9.56 -0.14
N ILE A 24 8.44 -9.18 -0.47
CA ILE A 24 8.07 -7.79 -0.70
C ILE A 24 6.90 -7.46 0.21
N GLU A 25 7.00 -6.38 0.98
CA GLU A 25 5.95 -5.89 1.86
C GLU A 25 5.46 -4.50 1.42
N ALA A 26 4.18 -4.26 1.65
CA ALA A 26 3.53 -2.97 1.58
C ALA A 26 2.82 -2.67 2.91
N ILE A 27 2.55 -1.39 3.15
CA ILE A 27 1.85 -0.93 4.35
C ILE A 27 0.58 -0.19 4.00
N CYS A 28 -0.53 -0.65 4.58
CA CYS A 28 -1.82 0.01 4.50
C CYS A 28 -1.99 0.95 5.70
N LEU A 29 -2.18 2.23 5.45
CA LEU A 29 -2.48 3.26 6.46
C LEU A 29 -3.95 3.68 6.38
N LYS A 30 -4.63 3.72 7.52
CA LYS A 30 -6.04 4.12 7.61
C LYS A 30 -6.16 5.64 7.63
N VAL A 31 -6.95 6.21 6.72
CA VAL A 31 -7.30 7.63 6.77
C VAL A 31 -8.16 7.91 8.01
N LEU A 32 -7.82 8.97 8.73
CA LEU A 32 -8.49 9.40 9.94
C LEU A 32 -9.95 9.78 9.64
N ASN A 33 -10.89 9.21 10.39
CA ASN A 33 -12.34 9.45 10.27
C ASN A 33 -12.98 9.12 8.89
N GLU A 34 -12.29 8.41 8.00
CA GLU A 34 -12.83 7.99 6.69
C GLU A 34 -12.61 6.50 6.48
N ASP A 35 -13.55 5.76 5.90
CA ASP A 35 -13.39 4.33 5.55
C ASP A 35 -12.49 4.13 4.32
N ILE A 36 -11.31 4.77 4.34
CA ILE A 36 -10.32 4.76 3.28
C ILE A 36 -9.00 4.23 3.84
N TRP A 37 -8.39 3.32 3.09
CA TRP A 37 -7.03 2.84 3.34
C TRP A 37 -6.14 3.17 2.16
N CYS A 38 -4.95 3.67 2.45
CA CYS A 38 -3.91 3.96 1.47
C CYS A 38 -2.78 2.94 1.60
N MET A 39 -2.43 2.26 0.52
CA MET A 39 -1.34 1.28 0.50
C MET A 39 -0.07 1.91 -0.07
N PHE A 40 1.03 1.78 0.67
CA PHE A 40 2.33 2.31 0.29
C PHE A 40 3.37 1.19 0.14
N LEU A 41 4.28 1.38 -0.81
CA LEU A 41 5.37 0.45 -1.10
C LEU A 41 6.69 1.21 -1.15
N ASP A 42 7.67 0.74 -0.37
CA ASP A 42 9.05 1.24 -0.43
C ASP A 42 9.78 0.67 -1.65
N ASN A 43 9.48 1.27 -2.81
CA ASN A 43 10.06 0.88 -4.08
C ASN A 43 11.60 0.93 -4.09
N ASP A 44 12.19 1.89 -3.37
CA ASP A 44 13.64 2.11 -3.38
C ASP A 44 14.36 1.02 -2.58
N PHE A 45 13.79 0.62 -1.43
CA PHE A 45 14.31 -0.50 -0.64
C PHE A 45 14.31 -1.80 -1.44
N TYR A 46 13.19 -2.12 -2.11
CA TYR A 46 13.03 -3.33 -2.90
C TYR A 46 13.63 -3.25 -4.31
N LYS A 47 14.10 -2.07 -4.74
CA LYS A 47 14.68 -1.81 -6.07
C LYS A 47 13.78 -2.28 -7.22
N LEU A 48 12.47 -2.06 -7.07
CA LEU A 48 11.51 -2.51 -8.08
C LEU A 48 11.53 -1.56 -9.29
N PRO A 49 11.26 -2.07 -10.50
CA PRO A 49 11.32 -1.29 -11.72
C PRO A 49 10.06 -0.42 -11.92
N LEU A 50 9.51 0.17 -10.85
CA LEU A 50 8.35 1.06 -10.95
C LEU A 50 8.77 2.45 -11.46
N PRO A 51 8.03 3.03 -12.40
CA PRO A 51 8.23 4.42 -12.79
C PRO A 51 7.78 5.33 -11.65
N GLY A 52 8.71 5.78 -10.81
CA GLY A 52 8.42 6.63 -9.65
C GLY A 52 7.71 7.96 -9.98
N SER A 53 7.69 8.39 -11.25
CA SER A 53 6.93 9.56 -11.69
C SER A 53 5.41 9.37 -11.67
N ASP A 54 4.95 8.13 -11.69
CA ASP A 54 3.53 7.80 -11.92
C ASP A 54 2.77 7.64 -10.59
N TYR A 55 3.51 7.56 -9.49
CA TYR A 55 2.97 7.37 -8.15
C TYR A 55 3.33 8.54 -7.23
N PRO A 56 2.34 9.16 -6.56
CA PRO A 56 2.63 10.06 -5.46
C PRO A 56 3.41 9.32 -4.37
N SER A 57 4.39 9.98 -3.76
CA SER A 57 5.14 9.40 -2.64
C SER A 57 4.80 10.07 -1.31
N LEU A 58 4.94 9.31 -0.24
CA LEU A 58 4.90 9.80 1.13
C LEU A 58 6.24 9.48 1.80
N GLU A 59 6.88 10.51 2.36
CA GLU A 59 8.13 10.36 3.09
C GLU A 59 8.00 9.28 4.17
N SER A 60 9.00 8.40 4.28
CA SER A 60 9.05 7.23 5.17
C SER A 60 8.15 6.04 4.82
N PHE A 61 7.27 6.14 3.81
CA PHE A 61 6.38 5.04 3.41
C PHE A 61 6.52 4.62 1.94
N GLY A 62 7.05 5.49 1.08
CA GLY A 62 7.29 5.19 -0.33
C GLY A 62 6.13 5.60 -1.24
N LEU A 63 5.92 4.83 -2.31
CA LEU A 63 4.94 5.13 -3.36
C LEU A 63 3.52 4.73 -2.92
N LEU A 64 2.54 5.61 -3.14
CA LEU A 64 1.11 5.32 -2.95
C LEU A 64 0.61 4.46 -4.12
N ILE A 65 0.48 3.16 -3.89
CA ILE A 65 0.14 2.16 -4.90
C ILE A 65 -1.35 1.75 -4.90
N GLY A 66 -2.13 2.20 -3.91
CA GLY A 66 -3.55 1.91 -3.84
C GLY A 66 -4.33 2.78 -2.87
N ILE A 67 -5.58 3.08 -3.21
CA ILE A 67 -6.58 3.73 -2.34
C ILE A 67 -7.84 2.87 -2.37
N PHE A 68 -8.26 2.39 -1.21
CA PHE A 68 -9.35 1.43 -1.09
C PHE A 68 -10.42 1.92 -0.13
N ASN A 69 -11.69 1.67 -0.45
CA ASN A 69 -12.83 2.00 0.41
C ASN A 69 -13.25 0.76 1.20
N PHE A 70 -12.76 0.68 2.44
CA PHE A 70 -13.04 -0.41 3.38
C PHE A 70 -13.16 0.16 4.78
N THR A 71 -14.16 -0.31 5.52
CA THR A 71 -14.21 -0.10 6.96
C THR A 71 -13.03 -0.80 7.64
N THR A 72 -12.70 -0.38 8.86
CA THR A 72 -11.66 -1.06 9.67
C THR A 72 -11.99 -2.53 9.96
N LYS A 73 -13.27 -2.93 9.90
CA LYS A 73 -13.68 -4.34 10.11
C LYS A 73 -13.52 -5.20 8.85
N GLU A 74 -13.60 -4.59 7.68
CA GLU A 74 -13.45 -5.29 6.40
C GLU A 74 -11.98 -5.41 6.02
N MET A 75 -11.15 -4.40 6.28
CA MET A 75 -9.72 -4.47 5.96
C MET A 75 -9.03 -5.52 6.84
N SER A 76 -8.47 -6.56 6.21
CA SER A 76 -7.74 -7.65 6.83
C SER A 76 -6.43 -7.92 6.08
N TYR A 77 -5.54 -8.71 6.70
CA TYR A 77 -4.31 -9.15 6.05
C TYR A 77 -4.60 -9.84 4.71
N ASP A 78 -5.52 -10.81 4.67
CA ASP A 78 -5.81 -11.58 3.45
C ASP A 78 -6.34 -10.70 2.30
N ILE A 79 -7.20 -9.73 2.62
CA ILE A 79 -7.73 -8.78 1.63
C ILE A 79 -6.62 -7.88 1.12
N GLY A 80 -5.82 -7.31 2.03
CA GLY A 80 -4.73 -6.41 1.64
C GLY A 80 -3.61 -7.13 0.88
N ALA A 81 -3.25 -8.36 1.27
CA ALA A 81 -2.27 -9.19 0.57
C ALA A 81 -2.73 -9.54 -0.85
N LYS A 82 -4.03 -9.84 -1.02
CA LYS A 82 -4.60 -10.06 -2.36
C LYS A 82 -4.56 -8.79 -3.23
N LEU A 83 -4.96 -7.64 -2.68
CA LEU A 83 -4.90 -6.36 -3.39
C LEU A 83 -3.46 -6.02 -3.79
N PHE A 84 -2.50 -6.32 -2.91
CA PHE A 84 -1.09 -6.11 -3.16
C PHE A 84 -0.55 -7.04 -4.24
N GLU A 85 -0.89 -8.34 -4.20
CA GLU A 85 -0.53 -9.29 -5.24
C GLU A 85 -1.09 -8.89 -6.61
N ASP A 86 -2.34 -8.41 -6.66
CA ASP A 86 -2.97 -7.91 -7.89
C ASP A 86 -2.26 -6.67 -8.45
N PHE A 87 -1.78 -5.77 -7.58
CA PHE A 87 -0.91 -4.65 -7.97
C PHE A 87 0.41 -5.15 -8.58
N LEU A 88 1.12 -6.05 -7.90
CA LEU A 88 2.41 -6.57 -8.36
C LEU A 88 2.30 -7.24 -9.74
N LYS A 89 1.19 -7.97 -10.01
CA LYS A 89 0.91 -8.56 -11.32
C LYS A 89 0.65 -7.51 -12.39
N THR A 90 -0.14 -6.49 -12.05
CA THR A 90 -0.49 -5.40 -12.97
C THR A 90 0.75 -4.64 -13.45
N GLU A 91 1.68 -4.42 -12.53
CA GLU A 91 2.96 -3.74 -12.80
C GLU A 91 4.05 -4.69 -13.34
N ASN A 92 3.73 -5.97 -13.59
CA ASN A 92 4.67 -7.01 -14.04
C ASN A 92 5.90 -7.19 -13.14
N ILE A 93 5.75 -6.97 -11.83
CA ILE A 93 6.78 -7.24 -10.82
C ILE A 93 6.82 -8.74 -10.50
N ILE A 94 5.66 -9.39 -10.53
CA ILE A 94 5.52 -10.84 -10.35
C ILE A 94 4.83 -11.50 -11.55
#